data_AF-A0A699XL42-F1
#
_entry.id   AF-A0A699XL42-F1
#
_cell.length_a   1.000
_cell.length_b   1.000
_cell.length_c   1.000
_cell.angle_alpha   90.00
_cell.angle_beta   90.00
_cell.angle_gamma   90.00
#
_symmetry.space_group_name_H-M   'P 1'
#
loop_
_entity.id
_entity.type
_entity.pdbx_description
1 polymer ?
#
loop_
_entity_poly.entity_id
_entity_poly.type
_entity_poly.pdbx_seq_one_letter_code
_entity_poly.pdbx_strand_id
1 'polypeptide(L)'
;VGDACHPMLPYVAQGAANGIEDAAVIATALNCTPNIQLALCVYEAVRKERAEKIATSASDTSRSLHLPDGPEQEERDRAIQSVG
;
A
#
# COMPACT_ATOMS: atom_id res chain seq x y z
N VAL A 1 -10.76 4.56 -6.55
CA VAL A 1 -10.32 5.17 -5.29
C VAL A 1 -10.48 4.12 -4.20
N GLY A 2 -9.51 3.98 -3.30
CA GLY A 2 -9.50 2.97 -2.23
C GLY A 2 -9.35 1.55 -2.77
N ASP A 3 -9.92 0.57 -2.06
CA ASP A 3 -9.85 -0.86 -2.40
C ASP A 3 -10.41 -1.18 -3.80
N ALA A 4 -11.30 -0.35 -4.33
CA ALA A 4 -11.81 -0.50 -5.70
C ALA A 4 -10.72 -0.25 -6.78
N CYS A 5 -9.65 0.46 -6.45
CA CYS A 5 -8.48 0.64 -7.33
C CYS A 5 -7.27 -0.18 -6.88
N HIS A 6 -7.16 -0.51 -5.59
CA HIS A 6 -5.96 -1.15 -5.03
C HIS A 6 -6.33 -2.16 -3.92
N PRO A 7 -6.96 -3.30 -4.24
CA PRO A 7 -7.26 -4.30 -3.23
C PRO A 7 -5.95 -4.89 -2.68
N MET A 8 -5.80 -4.90 -1.35
CA MET A 8 -4.59 -5.36 -0.68
C MET A 8 -4.93 -6.25 0.52
N LEU A 9 -3.99 -7.15 0.87
CA LEU A 9 -4.13 -8.00 2.03
C LEU A 9 -4.11 -7.17 3.34
N PRO A 10 -4.90 -7.53 4.37
CA PRO A 10 -5.08 -6.72 5.58
C PRO A 10 -3.91 -6.76 6.57
N TYR A 11 -2.68 -7.05 6.12
CA TYR A 11 -1.53 -7.29 7.01
C TYR A 11 -0.75 -6.04 7.41
N VAL A 12 -0.97 -4.91 6.72
CA VAL A 12 -0.27 -3.63 7.00
C VAL A 12 -1.21 -2.53 7.50
N ALA A 13 -2.50 -2.84 7.67
CA ALA A 13 -3.53 -1.89 8.12
C ALA A 13 -3.62 -0.58 7.31
N GLN A 14 -3.23 -0.60 6.03
CA GLN A 14 -3.14 0.60 5.18
C GLN A 14 -4.37 0.89 4.31
N GLY A 15 -5.41 0.03 4.30
CA GLY A 15 -6.56 0.21 3.40
C GLY A 15 -7.23 1.60 3.53
N ALA A 16 -7.50 2.03 4.77
CA ALA A 16 -8.10 3.34 5.03
C ALA A 16 -7.16 4.51 4.71
N ALA A 17 -5.87 4.39 5.05
CA ALA A 17 -4.86 5.41 4.74
C ALA A 17 -4.70 5.60 3.22
N ASN A 18 -4.71 4.50 2.46
CA ASN A 18 -4.60 4.53 1.00
C ASN A 18 -5.81 5.22 0.35
N GLY A 19 -7.01 5.01 0.90
CA GLY A 19 -8.22 5.71 0.46
C GLY A 19 -8.19 7.23 0.73
N ILE A 20 -7.65 7.65 1.88
CA ILE A 20 -7.49 9.07 2.21
C ILE A 20 -6.48 9.74 1.25
N GLU A 21 -5.34 9.10 1.00
CA GLU A 21 -4.34 9.62 0.06
C GLU A 21 -4.89 9.71 -1.36
N ASP A 22 -5.66 8.71 -1.82
CA ASP A 22 -6.32 8.75 -3.13
C ASP A 22 -7.27 9.96 -3.24
N ALA A 23 -8.08 10.20 -2.22
CA ALA A 23 -9.04 11.32 -2.18
C ALA A 23 -8.33 12.68 -2.23
N ALA A 24 -7.22 12.84 -1.50
CA ALA A 24 -6.43 14.06 -1.52
C ALA A 24 -5.80 14.31 -2.91
N VAL A 25 -5.23 13.27 -3.53
CA VAL A 25 -4.55 13.42 -4.83
C VAL A 25 -5.54 13.69 -5.95
N ILE A 26 -6.68 12.99 -6.01
CA ILE A 26 -7.67 13.22 -7.07
C ILE A 26 -8.31 14.60 -6.96
N ALA A 27 -8.61 15.07 -5.73
CA ALA A 27 -9.12 16.40 -5.50
C ALA A 27 -8.11 17.49 -5.93
N THR A 28 -6.82 17.27 -5.64
CA THR A 28 -5.75 18.18 -6.07
C THR A 28 -5.63 18.22 -7.59
N ALA A 29 -5.61 17.07 -8.26
CA ALA A 29 -5.50 16.99 -9.71
C ALA A 29 -6.67 17.68 -10.42
N LEU A 30 -7.90 17.51 -9.92
CA LEU A 30 -9.10 18.16 -10.44
C LEU A 30 -9.10 19.69 -10.22
N ASN A 31 -8.43 20.18 -9.17
CA ASN A 31 -8.26 21.63 -8.95
C ASN A 31 -7.20 22.25 -9.87
N CYS A 32 -6.24 21.47 -10.35
CA CYS A 32 -5.18 21.95 -11.23
C CYS A 32 -5.61 22.06 -12.70
N THR A 33 -6.67 21.37 -13.12
CA THR A 33 -7.14 21.40 -14.52
C THR A 33 -8.62 21.08 -14.65
N PRO A 34 -9.37 21.80 -15.51
CA PRO A 34 -10.75 21.42 -15.85
C PRO A 34 -10.81 20.19 -16.78
N ASN A 35 -9.68 19.75 -17.35
CA ASN A 35 -9.64 18.54 -18.18
C ASN A 35 -9.60 17.30 -17.28
N ILE A 36 -10.77 16.67 -17.12
CA ILE A 36 -10.96 15.48 -16.28
C ILE A 36 -10.02 14.33 -16.69
N GLN A 37 -9.82 14.08 -17.98
CA GLN A 37 -8.97 12.98 -18.44
C GLN A 37 -7.52 13.20 -18.02
N LEU A 38 -7.03 14.44 -18.16
CA LEU A 38 -5.69 14.81 -17.71
C LEU A 38 -5.55 14.68 -16.18
N ALA A 39 -6.56 15.13 -15.42
CA ALA A 39 -6.55 15.00 -13.96
C ALA A 39 -6.50 13.53 -13.52
N LEU A 40 -7.24 12.64 -14.19
CA LEU A 40 -7.21 11.20 -13.90
C LEU A 40 -5.87 10.56 -14.24
N CYS A 41 -5.24 10.93 -15.36
CA CYS A 41 -3.89 10.46 -15.69
C CYS A 41 -2.85 10.90 -14.66
N VAL A 42 -2.93 12.15 -14.17
CA VAL A 42 -2.04 12.65 -13.12
C VAL A 42 -2.28 11.90 -11.80
N TYR A 43 -3.54 11.71 -11.42
CA TYR A 43 -3.90 10.93 -10.25
C TYR A 43 -3.31 9.50 -10.32
N GLU A 44 -3.51 8.80 -11.44
CA GLU A 44 -2.98 7.45 -11.63
C GLU A 44 -1.45 7.43 -11.54
N ALA A 45 -0.77 8.33 -12.26
CA ALA A 45 0.70 8.39 -12.28
C ALA A 45 1.29 8.60 -10.88
N VAL A 46 0.64 9.41 -10.03
CA VAL A 46 1.09 9.69 -8.66
C VAL A 46 0.78 8.53 -7.70
N ARG A 47 -0.37 7.87 -7.87
CA ARG A 47 -0.86 6.89 -6.89
C ARG A 47 -0.39 5.46 -7.15
N LYS A 48 -0.12 5.11 -8.41
CA LYS A 48 0.22 3.74 -8.83
C LYS A 48 1.42 3.18 -8.07
N GLU A 49 2.56 3.87 -8.12
CA GLU A 49 3.78 3.40 -7.45
C GLU A 49 3.59 3.26 -5.93
N ARG A 50 2.86 4.20 -5.31
CA ARG A 50 2.60 4.16 -3.86
C ARG A 50 1.72 2.97 -3.49
N ALA A 51 0.64 2.75 -4.23
CA ALA A 51 -0.27 1.64 -3.99
C ALA A 51 0.42 0.28 -4.21
N GLU A 52 1.24 0.15 -5.26
CA GLU A 52 2.00 -1.08 -5.54
C GLU A 52 3.02 -1.41 -4.43
N LYS A 53 3.70 -0.40 -3.87
CA LYS A 53 4.60 -0.59 -2.73
C LYS A 53 3.88 -1.09 -1.49
N ILE A 54 2.71 -0.52 -1.19
CA ILE A 54 1.92 -0.96 -0.03
C ILE A 54 1.40 -2.39 -0.24
N ALA A 55 0.99 -2.75 -1.45
CA ALA A 55 0.50 -4.08 -1.79
C ALA A 55 1.60 -5.15 -1.66
N THR A 56 2.81 -4.81 -2.14
CA THR A 56 4.00 -5.65 -2.00
C THR A 56 4.33 -5.85 -0.53
N SER A 57 4.39 -4.76 0.24
CA SER A 57 4.66 -4.83 1.68
C SER A 57 3.62 -5.68 2.42
N ALA A 58 2.34 -5.58 2.08
CA ALA A 58 1.29 -6.41 2.67
C ALA A 58 1.50 -7.90 2.40
N SER A 59 1.97 -8.23 1.20
CA SER A 59 2.26 -9.61 0.79
C SER A 59 3.49 -10.16 1.50
N ASP A 60 4.55 -9.37 1.64
CA ASP A 60 5.76 -9.75 2.36
C ASP A 60 5.50 -9.94 3.86
N THR A 61 4.73 -9.02 4.47
CA THR A 61 4.30 -9.15 5.87
C THR A 61 3.44 -10.39 6.06
N SER A 62 2.51 -10.68 5.16
CA SER A 62 1.72 -11.92 5.19
C SER A 62 2.61 -13.15 5.24
N ARG A 63 3.60 -13.22 4.35
CA ARG A 63 4.51 -14.37 4.24
C ARG A 63 5.35 -14.54 5.49
N SER A 64 5.92 -13.44 6.00
CA SER A 64 6.71 -13.44 7.24
C SER A 64 5.88 -13.95 8.43
N LEU A 65 4.65 -13.46 8.60
CA LEU A 65 3.77 -13.84 9.71
C LEU A 65 3.33 -15.31 9.67
N HIS A 66 3.37 -15.96 8.51
CA HIS A 66 2.89 -17.34 8.31
C HIS A 66 4.01 -18.30 7.88
N LEU A 67 5.26 -18.03 8.24
CA LEU A 67 6.33 -19.00 8.07
C LEU A 67 6.00 -20.28 8.86
N PRO A 68 6.17 -21.47 8.27
CA PRO A 68 6.06 -22.71 9.02
C PRO A 68 7.17 -22.78 10.08
N ASP A 69 6.93 -23.55 11.14
CA ASP A 69 7.93 -23.78 12.18
C ASP A 69 9.24 -24.28 11.56
N GLY A 70 10.36 -23.64 11.89
CA GLY A 70 11.67 -23.99 11.37
C GLY A 70 12.68 -22.84 11.34
N PRO A 71 13.86 -23.08 10.73
CA PRO A 71 14.99 -22.16 10.79
C PRO A 71 14.70 -20.74 10.28
N GLU A 72 13.83 -20.61 9.27
CA GLU A 72 13.43 -19.32 8.71
C GLU A 72 12.54 -18.52 9.68
N GLN A 73 11.64 -19.19 10.42
CA GLN A 73 10.81 -18.56 11.45
C GLN A 73 11.65 -18.16 12.66
N GLU A 74 12.60 -19.00 13.09
CA GLU A 74 13.53 -18.67 14.19
C GLU A 74 14.39 -17.44 13.88
N GLU A 75 14.91 -17.33 12.66
CA GLU A 75 15.71 -16.18 12.24
C GLU A 75 14.88 -14.89 12.20
N ARG A 76 13.65 -14.96 11.69
CA ARG A 76 12.71 -13.84 11.72
C ARG A 76 12.44 -13.38 13.15
N ASP A 77 12.16 -14.32 14.06
CA ASP A 77 11.86 -14.01 15.46
C ASP A 77 13.06 -13.36 16.16
N ARG A 78 14.29 -13.86 15.91
CA ARG A 78 15.52 -13.23 16.40
C ARG A 78 15.67 -11.79 15.88
N ALA A 79 15.44 -11.57 14.59
CA ALA A 79 15.52 -10.24 14.00
C ALA A 79 14.54 -9.27 14.67
N ILE A 80 13.28 -9.68 14.89
CA ILE A 80 12.27 -8.85 15.59
C ILE A 80 12.70 -8.52 17.03
N GLN A 81 13.21 -9.50 17.77
CA GLN A 81 13.65 -9.30 19.15
C GLN A 81 14.88 -8.39 19.28
N SER A 82 15.72 -8.33 18.23
CA SER A 82 16.93 -7.49 18.21
C SER A 82 16.68 -6.02 17.85
N VAL A 83 15.45 -5.65 17.46
CA VAL A 83 15.05 -4.29 17.05
C VAL A 83 14.48 -3.45 18.20
N GLY A 84 14.48 -3.96 19.44
CA GLY A 84 14.12 -3.21 20.66
C GLY A 84 15.29 -2.46 21.28
#